data_AF-A0A5S9P0D5-F1
#
_entry.id   AF-A0A5S9P0D5-F1
#
_cell.length_a   1.000
_cell.length_b   1.000
_cell.length_c   1.000
_cell.angle_alpha   90.00
_cell.angle_beta   90.00
_cell.angle_gamma   90.00
#
_symmetry.space_group_name_H-M   'P 1'
#
loop_
_entity.id
_entity.type
_entity.pdbx_description
1 polymer ?
#
loop_
_entity_poly.entity_id
_entity_poly.type
_entity_poly.pdbx_seq_one_letter_code
_entity_poly.pdbx_strand_id
1 'polypeptide(L)'
;MGEPELHPNRRSIWRRYGYGWVTLGFFLISLIGHWLFGWLAYVNEQTQHGTQIAVSGYVVEMMRDTLENWQSEFLQLIWQIGGLAFLLYVGSPQSKEGDDRIEAKVDAILAAVDPKNASKLIDEIDREYAGRHTDERWQRLAQRGRGN
;
A
#
# COMPACT_ATOMS: atom_id res chain seq x y z
N MET A 1 13.50 34.80 34.28
CA MET A 1 13.54 33.43 33.76
C MET A 1 13.12 33.51 32.30
N GLY A 2 14.04 33.28 31.36
CA GLY A 2 13.77 33.38 29.93
C GLY A 2 13.25 32.04 29.41
N GLU A 3 12.11 32.06 28.73
CA GLU A 3 11.53 30.91 28.04
C GLU A 3 12.50 30.42 26.94
N PRO A 4 12.68 29.10 26.75
CA PRO A 4 13.51 28.58 25.67
C PRO A 4 12.78 28.73 24.33
N GLU A 5 13.29 29.58 23.44
CA GLU A 5 12.80 29.66 22.06
C GLU A 5 13.05 28.33 21.33
N LEU A 6 11.97 27.62 21.01
CA LEU A 6 12.00 26.44 20.15
C LEU A 6 12.35 26.86 18.72
N HIS A 7 13.62 26.75 18.34
CA HIS A 7 14.04 26.94 16.96
C HIS A 7 13.36 25.88 16.05
N PRO A 8 12.55 26.29 15.05
CA PRO A 8 11.96 25.33 14.13
C PRO A 8 13.08 24.67 13.31
N ASN A 9 13.25 23.36 13.50
CA ASN A 9 14.19 22.56 12.75
C ASN A 9 13.75 22.52 11.27
N ARG A 10 14.25 23.46 10.46
CA ARG A 10 14.10 23.48 9.00
C ARG A 10 14.90 22.34 8.41
N ARG A 11 14.42 21.10 8.55
CA ARG A 11 14.98 19.96 7.82
C ARG A 11 14.82 20.24 6.33
N SER A 12 15.94 20.44 5.63
CA SER A 12 16.00 20.70 4.19
C SER A 12 15.12 19.70 3.42
N ILE A 13 14.32 20.19 2.46
CA ILE A 13 13.45 19.38 1.59
C ILE A 13 14.25 18.27 0.90
N TRP A 14 15.51 18.53 0.58
CA TRP A 14 16.48 17.57 0.05
C TRP A 14 16.74 16.38 0.97
N ARG A 15 16.79 16.63 2.28
CA ARG A 15 17.00 15.59 3.30
C ARG A 15 15.70 14.83 3.62
N ARG A 16 14.55 15.50 3.47
CA ARG A 16 13.22 14.90 3.69
C ARG A 16 12.82 13.95 2.55
N TYR A 17 13.18 14.27 1.31
CA TYR A 17 12.84 13.50 0.11
C TYR A 17 14.07 12.90 -0.58
N GLY A 18 15.15 12.65 0.15
CA GLY A 18 16.41 12.15 -0.42
C GLY A 18 16.23 10.88 -1.26
N TYR A 19 15.42 9.93 -0.80
CA TYR A 19 15.06 8.74 -1.58
C TYR A 19 14.37 9.10 -2.90
N GLY A 20 13.40 10.02 -2.88
CA GLY A 20 12.69 10.46 -4.07
C GLY A 20 13.63 11.08 -5.11
N TRP A 21 14.60 11.88 -4.68
CA TRP A 21 15.60 12.47 -5.58
C TRP A 21 16.55 11.44 -6.19
N VAL A 22 17.01 10.48 -5.39
CA VAL A 22 17.88 9.39 -5.89
C VAL A 22 17.12 8.54 -6.91
N THR A 23 15.89 8.14 -6.60
CA THR A 23 15.04 7.37 -7.51
C THR A 23 14.71 8.15 -8.78
N LEU A 24 14.40 9.44 -8.68
CA LEU A 24 14.17 10.30 -9.84
C LEU A 24 15.44 10.41 -10.70
N GLY A 25 16.60 10.51 -10.08
CA GLY A 25 17.89 10.51 -10.78
C GLY A 25 18.10 9.24 -11.60
N PHE A 26 17.92 8.07 -10.98
CA PHE A 26 18.00 6.79 -11.69
C PHE A 26 16.97 6.67 -12.82
N PHE A 27 15.73 7.10 -12.56
CA PHE A 27 14.66 7.10 -13.55
C PHE A 27 14.99 7.98 -14.77
N LEU A 28 15.51 9.20 -14.55
CA LEU A 28 15.88 10.09 -15.65
C LEU A 28 17.06 9.55 -16.44
N ILE A 29 18.07 8.98 -15.77
CA ILE A 29 19.21 8.34 -16.44
C ILE A 29 18.73 7.16 -17.30
N SER A 30 17.86 6.30 -16.76
CA SER A 30 17.32 5.17 -17.51
C SER A 30 16.42 5.62 -18.66
N LEU A 31 15.61 6.66 -18.46
CA LEU A 31 14.73 7.21 -19.49
C LEU A 31 15.55 7.82 -20.64
N ILE A 32 16.57 8.61 -20.32
CA ILE A 32 17.49 9.16 -21.33
C ILE A 32 18.20 8.01 -22.05
N GLY A 33 18.70 7.01 -21.32
CA GLY A 33 19.32 5.83 -21.92
C GLY A 33 18.38 5.09 -22.88
N HIS A 34 17.13 4.84 -22.47
CA HIS A 34 16.11 4.19 -23.29
C HIS A 34 15.90 4.92 -24.62
N TRP A 35 15.78 6.25 -24.58
CA TRP A 35 15.67 7.07 -25.78
C TRP A 35 16.96 7.06 -26.61
N LEU A 36 18.13 7.25 -26.01
CA LEU A 36 19.40 7.23 -26.75
C LEU A 36 19.65 5.90 -27.47
N PHE A 37 19.43 4.77 -26.81
CA PHE A 37 19.57 3.46 -27.44
C PHE A 37 18.47 3.20 -28.47
N GLY A 38 17.24 3.69 -28.23
CA GLY A 38 16.16 3.68 -29.20
C GLY A 38 16.52 4.42 -30.48
N TRP A 39 17.18 5.58 -30.38
CA TRP A 39 17.66 6.32 -31.55
C TRP A 39 18.68 5.53 -32.37
N LEU A 40 19.63 4.88 -31.70
CA LEU A 40 20.63 4.05 -32.36
C LEU A 40 19.97 2.86 -33.09
N ALA A 41 18.99 2.22 -32.46
CA ALA A 41 18.22 1.14 -33.06
C ALA A 41 17.42 1.64 -34.29
N TYR A 42 16.68 2.74 -34.14
CA TYR A 42 15.89 3.36 -35.20
C TYR A 42 16.75 3.74 -36.41
N VAL A 43 17.89 4.41 -36.20
CA VAL A 43 18.80 4.78 -37.29
C VAL A 43 19.34 3.55 -38.01
N ASN A 44 19.73 2.51 -37.26
CA ASN A 44 20.23 1.27 -37.83
C ASN A 44 19.16 0.58 -38.69
N GLU A 45 17.93 0.47 -38.18
CA GLU A 45 16.79 -0.10 -38.90
C GLU A 45 16.47 0.68 -40.18
N GLN A 46 16.36 2.00 -40.10
CA GLN A 46 16.09 2.82 -41.27
C GLN A 46 17.20 2.73 -42.32
N THR A 47 18.45 2.67 -41.88
CA THR A 47 19.61 2.49 -42.78
C THR A 47 19.56 1.13 -43.48
N GLN A 48 19.20 0.06 -42.77
CA GLN A 48 19.08 -1.28 -43.34
C GLN A 48 17.93 -1.39 -44.36
N HIS A 49 16.83 -0.67 -44.12
CA HIS A 49 15.68 -0.63 -45.02
C HIS A 49 15.81 0.41 -46.14
N GLY A 50 16.88 1.20 -46.16
CA GLY A 50 17.07 2.27 -47.15
C GLY A 50 16.03 3.40 -47.04
N THR A 51 15.40 3.54 -45.88
CA THR A 51 14.36 4.54 -45.61
C THR A 51 14.98 5.83 -45.08
N GLN A 52 14.26 6.94 -45.21
CA GLN A 52 14.74 8.23 -44.72
C GLN A 52 14.66 8.28 -43.19
N ILE A 53 15.76 8.66 -42.55
CA ILE A 53 15.81 8.93 -41.12
C ILE A 53 15.06 10.25 -40.85
N ALA A 54 13.96 10.17 -40.11
CA ALA A 54 13.14 11.32 -39.73
C ALA A 54 12.93 11.36 -38.21
N VAL A 55 13.26 12.50 -37.59
CA VAL A 55 13.11 12.68 -36.13
C VAL A 55 11.66 12.55 -35.68
N SER A 56 10.70 12.99 -36.50
CA SER A 56 9.27 12.84 -36.20
C SER A 56 8.83 11.38 -36.10
N GLY A 57 9.31 10.52 -37.00
CA GLY A 57 9.03 9.08 -36.97
C GLY A 57 9.57 8.44 -35.71
N TYR A 58 10.83 8.75 -35.39
CA TYR A 58 11.48 8.30 -34.16
C TYR A 58 10.72 8.73 -32.88
N VAL A 59 10.29 9.99 -32.79
CA VAL A 59 9.55 10.48 -31.61
C VAL A 59 8.22 9.74 -31.43
N VAL A 60 7.49 9.49 -32.51
CA VAL A 60 6.22 8.75 -32.46
C VAL A 60 6.44 7.31 -32.00
N GLU A 61 7.45 6.64 -32.55
CA GLU A 61 7.84 5.28 -32.19
C GLU A 61 8.25 5.18 -30.72
N MET A 62 9.18 6.02 -30.26
CA MET A 62 9.62 6.00 -28.87
C MET A 62 8.52 6.41 -27.89
N MET A 63 7.61 7.33 -28.28
CA MET A 63 6.44 7.66 -27.46
C MET A 63 5.51 6.44 -27.34
N ARG A 64 5.24 5.73 -28.43
CA ARG A 64 4.44 4.50 -28.41
C ARG A 64 5.11 3.48 -27.48
N ASP A 65 6.38 3.18 -27.68
CA ASP A 65 7.11 2.18 -26.90
C ASP A 65 7.17 2.55 -25.40
N THR A 66 7.39 3.83 -25.10
CA THR A 66 7.36 4.35 -23.71
C THR A 66 5.96 4.21 -23.09
N LEU A 67 4.90 4.54 -23.85
CA LEU A 67 3.51 4.47 -23.36
C LEU A 67 3.01 3.03 -23.23
N GLU A 68 3.43 2.12 -24.11
CA GLU A 68 3.11 0.69 -24.02
C GLU A 68 3.75 0.07 -22.77
N ASN A 69 5.03 0.37 -22.51
CA ASN A 69 5.70 -0.04 -21.28
C ASN A 69 5.01 0.56 -20.04
N TRP A 70 4.65 1.84 -20.08
CA TRP A 70 3.93 2.48 -18.99
C TRP A 70 2.55 1.85 -18.76
N GLN A 71 1.80 1.57 -19.83
CA GLN A 71 0.49 0.93 -19.76
C GLN A 71 0.59 -0.45 -19.11
N SER A 72 1.53 -1.29 -19.53
CA SER A 72 1.68 -2.65 -19.01
C SER A 72 2.06 -2.65 -17.53
N GLU A 73 2.98 -1.78 -17.12
CA GLU A 73 3.39 -1.63 -15.72
C GLU A 73 2.22 -1.16 -14.83
N PHE A 74 1.41 -0.20 -15.30
CA PHE A 74 0.20 0.21 -14.57
C PHE A 74 -0.81 -0.92 -14.44
N LEU A 75 -1.04 -1.67 -15.52
CA LEU A 75 -1.93 -2.82 -15.49
C LEU A 75 -1.42 -3.88 -14.51
N GLN A 76 -0.12 -4.16 -14.50
CA GLN A 76 0.51 -5.09 -13.57
C GLN A 76 0.36 -4.63 -12.12
N LEU A 77 0.63 -3.36 -11.81
CA LEU A 77 0.50 -2.81 -10.45
C LEU A 77 -0.95 -2.86 -9.96
N ILE A 78 -1.91 -2.49 -10.81
CA ILE A 78 -3.34 -2.56 -10.49
C ILE A 78 -3.75 -4.02 -10.27
N TRP A 79 -3.34 -4.92 -11.15
CA TRP A 79 -3.63 -6.35 -11.03
C TRP A 79 -3.05 -6.94 -9.75
N GLN A 80 -1.80 -6.59 -9.41
CA GLN A 80 -1.13 -7.08 -8.21
C GLN A 80 -1.79 -6.53 -6.95
N ILE A 81 -1.94 -5.21 -6.81
CA ILE A 81 -2.53 -4.60 -5.62
C ILE A 81 -4.01 -4.95 -5.51
N GLY A 82 -4.77 -4.82 -6.59
CA GLY A 82 -6.19 -5.13 -6.64
C GLY A 82 -6.47 -6.63 -6.44
N GLY A 83 -5.67 -7.50 -7.08
CA GLY A 83 -5.76 -8.94 -6.91
C GLY A 83 -5.42 -9.39 -5.49
N LEU A 84 -4.34 -8.86 -4.89
CA LEU A 84 -4.01 -9.13 -3.49
C LEU A 84 -5.10 -8.60 -2.55
N ALA A 85 -5.59 -7.38 -2.78
CA ALA A 85 -6.66 -6.80 -1.98
C ALA A 85 -7.95 -7.63 -2.07
N PHE A 86 -8.31 -8.11 -3.27
CA PHE A 86 -9.45 -9.00 -3.48
C PHE A 86 -9.28 -10.35 -2.78
N LEU A 87 -8.10 -10.99 -2.93
CA LEU A 87 -7.81 -12.25 -2.27
C LEU A 87 -7.75 -12.12 -0.75
N LEU A 88 -7.25 -11.01 -0.21
CA LEU A 88 -7.33 -10.71 1.22
C LEU A 88 -8.79 -10.49 1.63
N TYR A 89 -9.57 -9.75 0.86
CA TYR A 89 -10.98 -9.52 1.17
C TYR A 89 -11.78 -10.82 1.22
N VAL A 90 -11.65 -11.68 0.22
CA VAL A 90 -12.37 -12.97 0.11
C VAL A 90 -11.76 -14.04 1.03
N GLY A 91 -10.44 -14.05 1.18
CA GLY A 91 -9.65 -15.04 1.92
C GLY A 91 -9.37 -14.69 3.38
N SER A 92 -9.99 -13.64 3.93
CA SER A 92 -9.83 -13.25 5.33
C SER A 92 -10.81 -13.83 6.38
N PRO A 93 -11.57 -14.94 6.18
CA PRO A 93 -12.33 -15.49 7.31
C PRO A 93 -11.41 -15.90 8.48
N GLN A 94 -10.13 -16.17 8.23
CA GLN A 94 -9.13 -16.42 9.29
C GLN A 94 -8.78 -15.19 10.14
N SER A 95 -8.96 -13.95 9.66
CA SER A 95 -8.68 -12.75 10.48
C SER A 95 -9.72 -12.61 11.58
N LYS A 96 -11.00 -12.85 11.25
CA LYS A 96 -12.11 -12.81 12.21
C LYS A 96 -12.01 -13.94 13.23
N GLU A 97 -11.74 -15.17 12.78
CA GLU A 97 -11.49 -16.30 13.69
C GLU A 97 -10.22 -16.10 14.53
N GLY A 98 -9.22 -15.41 13.99
CA GLY A 98 -7.99 -15.05 14.67
C GLY A 98 -8.22 -14.09 15.83
N ASP A 99 -8.92 -12.98 15.56
CA ASP A 99 -9.24 -11.95 16.55
C ASP A 99 -10.13 -12.51 17.67
N ASP A 100 -11.22 -13.22 17.32
CA ASP A 100 -12.09 -13.91 18.27
C ASP A 100 -11.29 -14.86 19.20
N ARG A 101 -10.32 -15.59 18.63
CA ARG A 101 -9.49 -16.54 19.38
C ARG A 101 -8.45 -15.84 20.26
N ILE A 102 -7.93 -14.69 19.83
CA ILE A 102 -7.00 -13.90 20.65
C ILE A 102 -7.75 -13.26 21.82
N GLU A 103 -8.93 -12.69 21.59
CA GLU A 103 -9.82 -12.15 22.63
C GLU A 103 -10.11 -13.22 23.69
N ALA A 104 -10.56 -14.41 23.28
CA ALA A 104 -10.85 -15.51 24.20
C ALA A 104 -9.62 -15.96 25.02
N LYS A 105 -8.41 -15.87 24.46
CA LYS A 105 -7.16 -16.17 25.19
C LYS A 105 -6.82 -15.07 26.18
N VAL A 106 -7.03 -13.80 25.82
CA VAL A 106 -6.78 -12.66 26.71
C VAL A 106 -7.74 -12.68 27.89
N ASP A 107 -9.03 -12.97 27.65
CA ASP A 107 -10.03 -13.13 28.71
C ASP A 107 -9.66 -14.24 29.69
N ALA A 108 -9.23 -15.39 29.17
CA ALA A 108 -8.78 -16.51 29.99
C ALA A 108 -7.54 -16.16 30.85
N ILE A 109 -6.61 -15.38 30.30
CA ILE A 109 -5.44 -14.87 31.04
C ILE A 109 -5.88 -13.89 32.12
N LEU A 110 -6.76 -12.93 31.81
CA LEU A 110 -7.22 -11.93 32.76
C LEU A 110 -7.99 -12.59 33.93
N ALA A 111 -8.84 -13.57 33.62
CA ALA A 111 -9.54 -14.37 34.62
C ALA A 111 -8.59 -15.18 35.51
N ALA A 112 -7.44 -15.62 34.99
CA ALA A 112 -6.42 -16.32 35.78
C ALA A 112 -5.56 -15.36 36.63
N VAL A 113 -5.30 -14.14 36.16
CA VAL A 113 -4.45 -13.14 36.84
C VAL A 113 -5.20 -12.37 37.92
N ASP A 114 -6.44 -11.95 37.65
CA ASP A 114 -7.30 -11.27 38.62
C ASP A 114 -8.74 -11.84 38.61
N PRO A 115 -8.96 -12.99 39.28
CA PRO A 115 -10.26 -13.65 39.27
C PRO A 115 -11.40 -12.82 39.89
N LYS A 116 -11.08 -11.82 40.73
CA LYS A 116 -12.09 -11.03 41.45
C LYS A 116 -12.62 -9.87 40.63
N ASN A 117 -11.77 -9.26 39.80
CA ASN A 117 -12.15 -8.09 39.00
C ASN A 117 -12.22 -8.35 37.50
N ALA A 118 -11.72 -9.48 36.99
CA ALA A 118 -11.67 -9.78 35.56
C ALA A 118 -13.01 -9.56 34.84
N SER A 119 -14.12 -10.06 35.39
CA SER A 119 -15.45 -9.90 34.79
C SER A 119 -15.88 -8.44 34.68
N LYS A 120 -15.58 -7.62 35.70
CA LYS A 120 -15.90 -6.19 35.67
C LYS A 120 -15.05 -5.42 34.66
N LEU A 121 -13.76 -5.74 34.57
CA LEU A 121 -12.86 -5.10 33.60
C LEU A 121 -13.25 -5.47 32.16
N ILE A 122 -13.56 -6.74 31.89
CA ILE A 122 -14.02 -7.18 30.56
C ILE A 122 -15.31 -6.45 30.19
N ASP A 123 -16.30 -6.41 31.10
CA ASP A 123 -17.57 -5.71 30.87
C ASP A 123 -17.44 -4.19 30.67
N GLU A 124 -16.41 -3.57 31.26
CA GLU A 124 -16.11 -2.15 31.11
C GLU A 124 -15.45 -1.87 29.76
N ILE A 125 -14.44 -2.68 29.39
CA ILE A 125 -13.76 -2.62 28.09
C ILE A 125 -14.76 -2.88 26.95
N ASP A 126 -15.59 -3.92 27.06
CA ASP A 126 -16.61 -4.23 26.07
C ASP A 126 -17.58 -3.06 25.89
N ARG A 127 -18.00 -2.40 26.98
CA ARG A 127 -18.90 -1.24 26.92
C ARG A 127 -18.26 0.00 26.30
N GLU A 128 -17.00 0.26 26.62
CA GLU A 128 -16.26 1.39 26.05
C GLU A 128 -16.03 1.21 24.53
N TYR A 129 -15.91 -0.03 24.06
CA TYR A 129 -15.59 -0.35 22.66
C TYR A 129 -16.81 -0.81 21.83
N ALA A 130 -17.96 -1.12 22.44
CA ALA A 130 -19.19 -1.61 21.79
C ALA A 130 -19.72 -0.78 20.60
N GLY A 131 -19.33 0.50 20.49
CA GLY A 131 -19.72 1.38 19.38
C GLY A 131 -18.79 1.38 18.16
N ARG A 132 -17.62 0.73 18.24
CA ARG A 132 -16.69 0.58 17.13
C ARG A 132 -17.00 -0.73 16.43
N HIS A 133 -17.83 -0.67 15.38
CA HIS A 133 -18.27 -1.85 14.63
C HIS A 133 -17.10 -2.58 13.94
N THR A 134 -16.47 -3.49 14.66
CA THR A 134 -15.68 -4.61 14.12
C THR A 134 -16.09 -5.96 14.74
N ASP A 135 -16.84 -5.96 15.86
CA ASP A 135 -17.03 -7.18 16.66
C ASP A 135 -18.29 -7.95 16.24
N GLU A 136 -18.09 -9.07 15.53
CA GLU A 136 -19.17 -9.95 15.05
C GLU A 136 -19.85 -10.77 16.16
N ARG A 137 -19.22 -10.87 17.34
CA ARG A 137 -19.72 -11.57 18.53
C ARG A 137 -21.09 -11.06 18.96
N TRP A 138 -21.27 -9.73 18.99
CA TRP A 138 -22.53 -9.10 19.37
C TRP A 138 -23.66 -9.39 18.38
N GLN A 139 -23.36 -9.49 17.08
CA GLN A 139 -24.35 -9.85 16.08
C GLN A 139 -24.86 -11.29 16.27
N ARG A 140 -23.98 -12.23 16.62
CA ARG A 140 -24.34 -13.63 16.91
C ARG A 140 -25.13 -13.79 18.21
N LEU A 141 -24.76 -13.06 19.27
CA LEU A 141 -25.51 -13.08 20.54
C LEU A 141 -26.89 -12.42 20.41
N ALA A 142 -27.00 -11.32 19.66
CA ALA A 142 -28.28 -10.67 19.36
C ALA A 142 -29.22 -11.57 18.54
N GLN A 143 -28.69 -12.40 17.64
CA GLN A 143 -29.47 -13.41 16.92
C GLN A 143 -29.93 -14.56 17.84
N ARG A 144 -29.06 -15.04 18.74
CA ARG A 144 -29.43 -16.07 19.73
C ARG A 144 -30.45 -15.59 20.76
N GLY A 145 -30.44 -14.31 21.14
CA GLY A 145 -31.38 -13.74 22.12
C GLY A 145 -32.78 -13.41 21.57
N ARG A 146 -32.98 -13.41 20.25
CA ARG A 146 -34.29 -13.18 19.61
C ARG A 146 -35.08 -14.45 19.28
N GLY A 147 -34.50 -15.62 19.56
CA GLY A 147 -35.07 -16.93 19.23
C GLY A 147 -35.71 -17.67 20.41
N ASN A 148 -35.97 -17.00 21.54
CA ASN A 148 -36.65 -17.58 22.70
C ASN A 148 -37.71 -16.63 23.24
#